data_AF-A0A1T3WP25-F1
#
_entry.id   AF-A0A1T3WP25-F1
#
_cell.length_a   1.000
_cell.length_b   1.000
_cell.length_c   1.000
_cell.angle_alpha   90.00
_cell.angle_beta   90.00
_cell.angle_gamma   90.00
#
_symmetry.space_group_name_H-M   'P 1'
#
loop_
_entity.id
_entity.type
_entity.pdbx_description
1 polymer ?
#
loop_
_entity_poly.entity_id
_entity_poly.type
_entity_poly.pdbx_seq_one_letter_code
_entity_poly.pdbx_strand_id
1 'polypeptide(L)' 'MTQWRTGLSVPDRDRIIEIIDAATAADGVAPVGDQVLRELGRDDTRHLLALDGEQIVGYLNLTPGMAEAVVHPD' A
#
# COMPACT_ATOMS: atom_id res chain seq x y z
N MET A 1 -14.34 0.25 -8.75
CA MET A 1 -14.30 1.71 -8.50
C MET A 1 -13.15 1.99 -7.54
N THR A 2 -12.30 2.97 -7.85
CA THR A 2 -11.18 3.38 -6.99
C THR A 2 -11.66 4.38 -5.93
N GLN A 3 -11.53 4.02 -4.65
CA GLN A 3 -11.98 4.83 -3.51
C GLN A 3 -10.79 5.17 -2.61
N TRP A 4 -10.61 6.47 -2.33
CA TRP A 4 -9.65 6.95 -1.33
C TRP A 4 -10.13 6.63 0.09
N ARG A 5 -9.20 6.14 0.92
CA ARG A 5 -9.42 5.83 2.34
C ARG A 5 -8.48 6.68 3.19
N THR A 6 -8.92 7.11 4.36
CA THR A 6 -8.04 7.79 5.33
C THR A 6 -7.56 6.85 6.43
N GLY A 7 -8.27 5.75 6.68
CA GLY A 7 -7.84 4.69 7.58
C GLY A 7 -7.89 3.32 6.90
N LEU A 8 -7.07 2.40 7.38
CA LEU A 8 -6.99 1.02 6.92
C LEU A 8 -7.35 0.06 8.05
N SER A 9 -8.09 -1.00 7.72
CA SER A 9 -8.33 -2.09 8.66
C SER A 9 -7.04 -2.87 8.91
N VAL A 10 -6.95 -3.60 10.02
CA VAL A 10 -5.77 -4.46 10.29
C VAL A 10 -5.53 -5.47 9.16
N PRO A 11 -6.55 -6.20 8.66
CA PRO A 11 -6.35 -7.10 7.53
C PRO A 11 -5.85 -6.40 6.26
N ASP A 12 -6.34 -5.20 5.96
CA ASP A 12 -5.83 -4.44 4.81
C ASP A 12 -4.34 -4.09 5.00
N ARG A 13 -3.93 -3.69 6.20
CA ARG A 13 -2.54 -3.34 6.52
C ARG A 13 -1.63 -4.55 6.37
N ASP A 14 -2.01 -5.69 6.96
CA ASP A 14 -1.24 -6.93 6.88
C ASP A 14 -1.05 -7.34 5.42
N ARG A 15 -2.13 -7.28 4.62
CA ARG A 15 -2.06 -7.58 3.19
C ARG A 15 -1.18 -6.60 2.40
N ILE A 16 -1.18 -5.32 2.74
CA ILE A 16 -0.31 -4.32 2.11
C ILE A 16 1.17 -4.61 2.42
N ILE A 17 1.49 -5.00 3.66
CA ILE A 17 2.85 -5.39 4.05
C ILE A 17 3.31 -6.60 3.24
N GLU A 18 2.46 -7.62 3.09
CA GLU A 18 2.77 -8.78 2.24
C GLU A 18 3.09 -8.41 0.79
N ILE A 19 2.33 -7.45 0.21
CA ILE A 19 2.58 -6.97 -1.16
C ILE A 19 3.93 -6.26 -1.25
N ILE A 20 4.26 -5.41 -0.27
CA ILE A 20 5.55 -4.70 -0.22
C ILE A 20 6.70 -5.70 -0.10
N ASP A 21 6.57 -6.71 0.76
CA ASP A 21 7.58 -7.75 0.94
C ASP A 21 7.78 -8.58 -0.33
N ALA A 22 6.68 -8.97 -0.99
CA ALA A 22 6.73 -9.72 -2.25
C ALA A 22 7.40 -8.92 -3.38
N ALA A 23 7.02 -7.65 -3.54
CA ALA A 23 7.63 -6.76 -4.52
C ALA A 23 9.11 -6.49 -4.19
N THR A 24 9.47 -6.32 -2.92
CA THR A 24 10.87 -6.16 -2.49
C THR A 24 11.70 -7.39 -2.85
N ALA A 25 11.15 -8.59 -2.65
CA ALA A 25 11.82 -9.84 -3.00
C ALA A 25 12.01 -10.00 -4.52
N ALA A 26 11.03 -9.56 -5.32
CA ALA A 26 11.09 -9.62 -6.78
C ALA A 26 12.05 -8.58 -7.37
N ASP A 27 11.99 -7.33 -6.90
CA ASP A 27 12.74 -6.20 -7.46
C ASP A 27 14.14 -6.05 -6.84
N GLY A 28 14.39 -6.67 -5.68
CA GLY A 28 15.63 -6.51 -4.91
C GLY A 28 15.79 -5.14 -4.24
N VAL A 29 14.77 -4.29 -4.34
CA VAL A 29 14.70 -2.95 -3.74
C VAL A 29 13.28 -2.72 -3.20
N ALA A 30 13.17 -2.05 -2.06
CA ALA A 30 11.88 -1.72 -1.49
C ALA A 30 11.13 -0.71 -2.41
N PRO A 31 9.87 -0.99 -2.80
CA PRO A 31 9.10 -0.15 -3.71
C PRO A 31 8.58 1.14 -3.06
N VAL A 32 8.56 1.16 -1.73
CA VAL A 32 8.15 2.31 -0.91
C VAL A 32 9.14 2.50 0.25
N GLY A 33 9.29 3.73 0.73
CA GLY A 33 10.14 4.03 1.87
C GLY A 33 9.54 3.63 3.21
N ASP A 34 10.38 3.47 4.24
CA ASP A 34 9.97 3.10 5.61
C ASP A 34 8.90 4.05 6.21
N GLN A 35 8.82 5.28 5.71
CA GLN A 35 7.82 6.25 6.13
C GLN A 35 6.40 5.78 5.78
N VAL A 36 6.22 5.14 4.62
CA VAL A 36 4.93 4.61 4.18
C VAL A 36 4.43 3.52 5.14
N LEU A 37 5.33 2.65 5.61
CA LEU A 37 5.00 1.60 6.58
C LEU A 37 4.51 2.18 7.92
N ARG A 38 5.11 3.28 8.37
CA ARG A 38 4.67 3.99 9.59
C ARG A 38 3.31 4.67 9.42
N GLU A 39 2.98 5.06 8.19
CA GLU A 39 1.74 5.76 7.86
C GLU A 39 0.53 4.83 7.73
N LEU A 40 0.73 3.52 7.48
CA LEU A 40 -0.37 2.54 7.44
C LEU A 40 -1.26 2.56 8.71
N GLY A 41 -0.63 2.86 9.85
CA GLY A 41 -1.28 2.95 11.16
C GLY A 41 -2.12 4.22 11.39
N ARG A 42 -1.94 5.25 10.56
CA ARG A 42 -2.48 6.59 10.76
C ARG A 42 -3.81 6.79 10.04
N ASP A 43 -4.52 7.83 10.44
CA ASP A 43 -5.81 8.24 9.88
C ASP A 43 -5.75 9.59 9.12
N ASP A 44 -4.56 10.20 9.04
CA ASP A 44 -4.31 11.50 8.40
C ASP A 44 -3.60 11.40 7.04
N THR A 45 -3.38 10.17 6.56
CA THR A 45 -2.83 9.88 5.23
C THR A 45 -3.91 9.36 4.28
N ARG A 46 -3.70 9.49 2.96
CA ARG A 46 -4.66 9.00 1.97
C ARG A 46 -4.13 7.73 1.31
N HIS A 47 -4.96 6.70 1.32
CA HIS A 47 -4.66 5.36 0.83
C HIS A 47 -5.56 5.04 -0.36
N LEU A 48 -4.98 4.41 -1.38
CA LEU A 48 -5.74 3.83 -2.47
C LEU A 48 -5.38 2.34 -2.58
N LEU A 49 -6.39 1.48 -2.64
CA LEU A 49 -6.20 0.03 -2.83
C LEU A 49 -6.62 -0.36 -4.25
N ALA A 50 -5.75 -1.07 -4.95
CA ALA A 50 -6.08 -1.74 -6.20
C ALA A 50 -6.62 -3.15 -5.87
N LEU A 51 -7.79 -3.47 -6.42
CA LEU A 51 -8.49 -4.72 -6.17
C LEU A 51 -8.62 -5.54 -7.45
N ASP A 52 -8.36 -6.85 -7.34
CA ASP A 52 -8.83 -7.87 -8.29
C ASP A 52 -9.88 -8.72 -7.57
N GLY A 53 -11.15 -8.54 -7.95
CA GLY A 53 -12.29 -9.01 -7.16
C GLY A 53 -12.27 -8.40 -5.75
N GLU A 54 -12.15 -9.25 -4.73
CA GLU A 54 -12.02 -8.85 -3.32
C GLU A 54 -10.55 -8.79 -2.85
N GLN A 55 -9.61 -9.25 -3.68
CA GLN A 55 -8.20 -9.35 -3.32
C GLN A 55 -7.50 -8.02 -3.54
N ILE A 56 -6.75 -7.55 -2.54
CA ILE A 56 -5.84 -6.41 -2.72
C ILE A 56 -4.62 -6.90 -3.48
N VAL A 57 -4.38 -6.28 -4.64
CA VAL A 57 -3.25 -6.56 -5.54
C VAL A 57 -2.31 -5.37 -5.66
N GLY A 58 -2.65 -4.21 -5.09
CA GLY A 58 -1.78 -3.05 -5.09
C GLY A 58 -2.21 -1.99 -4.10
N TYR A 59 -1.28 -1.10 -3.80
CA TYR A 59 -1.42 -0.07 -2.79
C TYR A 59 -0.73 1.21 -3.25
N LEU A 60 -1.35 2.35 -2.95
CA LEU A 60 -0.75 3.67 -3.09
C LEU A 60 -0.97 4.48 -1.81
N ASN A 61 0.12 5.06 -1.32
CA ASN A 61 0.13 6.08 -0.27
C ASN A 61 0.22 7.48 -0.88
N LEU A 62 -0.55 8.44 -0.36
CA LEU A 62 -0.52 9.82 -0.81
C LEU A 62 -0.37 10.77 0.38
N THR A 63 0.78 11.45 0.41
CA THR A 63 1.09 12.56 1.31
C THR A 63 1.07 13.88 0.53
N PRO A 64 1.14 15.05 1.18
CA PRO A 64 1.25 16.32 0.47
C PRO A 64 2.49 16.36 -0.44
N GLY A 65 2.28 16.31 -1.75
CA GLY A 65 3.35 16.45 -2.75
C GLY A 65 4.10 15.17 -3.13
N MET A 66 3.75 14.01 -2.56
CA MET A 66 4.39 12.73 -2.90
C MET A 66 3.36 11.58 -2.91
N ALA A 67 3.50 10.70 -3.90
CA ALA A 67 2.79 9.43 -3.94
C ALA A 67 3.79 8.30 -4.12
N GLU A 68 3.61 7.23 -3.34
CA GLU A 68 4.40 6.01 -3.43
C GLU A 68 3.44 4.85 -3.64
N ALA A 69 3.78 3.93 -4.54
CA ALA A 69 2.86 2.89 -4.95
C ALA A 69 3.59 1.58 -5.22
N VAL A 70 2.88 0.48 -5.01
CA VAL A 70 3.33 -0.88 -5.25
C VAL A 70 2.18 -1.72 -5.81
N VAL A 71 2.49 -2.63 -6.72
CA VAL A 71 1.59 -3.67 -7.20
C VAL A 71 2.27 -5.01 -6.93
N HIS A 72 1.48 -6.02 -6.59
CA HIS A 72 1.96 -7.39 -6.43
C HIS A 72 2.68 -7.85 -7.72
N PRO A 73 3.79 -8.60 -7.63
CA PRO A 73 4.57 -8.99 -8.80
C PRO A 73 3.89 -10.03 -9.71
N ASP A 74 2.88 -10.75 -9.19
CA ASP A 74 2.02 -11.68 -9.95
C ASP A 74 0.69 -11.03 -10.37
#